data_AF-A0AAF3F5X4-F1
#
_entry.id   AF-A0AAF3F5X4-F1
#
_cell.length_a   1.000
_cell.length_b   1.000
_cell.length_c   1.000
_cell.angle_alpha   90.00
_cell.angle_beta   90.00
_cell.angle_gamma   90.00
#
_symmetry.space_group_name_H-M   'P 1'
#
loop_
_entity.id
_entity.type
_entity.pdbx_description
1 polymer ?
#
loop_
_entity_poly.entity_id
_entity_poly.type
_entity_poly.pdbx_seq_one_letter_code
_entity_poly.pdbx_strand_id
1 'polypeptide(L)'
;MISKKNAYLAAILRECDPGNLLVNDLKAKIKQLHARVVRLEAEKYDLERRQERQEYDLKELAERQKQQTRNKALRMGLNPDEESDLSHPPKVNVASKHDRQTDHRSYGDRRHLFESPFRPRKARLVHGSGRPPADWGRKNTEELENLRKHVEGAAHHRYVEQSKVESSLPMDPIPLQVPDENENDSPNDAEEIEA
;
A
#
# COMPACT_ATOMS: atom_id res chain seq x y z
N MET A 1 23.39 8.27 12.85
CA MET A 1 24.48 7.37 12.40
C MET A 1 25.84 7.70 13.01
N ILE A 2 26.25 8.98 13.06
CA ILE A 2 27.55 9.41 13.60
C ILE A 2 27.80 8.91 15.03
N SER A 3 26.79 8.95 15.92
CA SER A 3 26.91 8.45 17.29
C SER A 3 27.26 6.94 17.39
N LYS A 4 26.67 6.08 16.56
CA LYS A 4 26.97 4.62 16.56
C LYS A 4 28.37 4.34 16.04
N LYS A 5 28.80 5.04 14.98
CA LYS A 5 30.16 4.95 14.44
C LYS A 5 31.17 5.36 15.51
N ASN A 6 30.95 6.50 16.17
CA ASN A 6 31.85 7.01 17.20
C ASN A 6 31.93 6.07 18.41
N ALA A 7 30.80 5.50 18.85
CA ALA A 7 30.77 4.51 19.91
C ALA A 7 31.56 3.23 19.55
N TYR A 8 31.42 2.74 18.30
CA TYR A 8 32.17 1.59 17.81
C TYR A 8 33.68 1.88 17.69
N LEU A 9 34.04 3.06 17.18
CA LEU A 9 35.44 3.49 17.10
C LEU A 9 36.06 3.60 18.50
N ALA A 10 35.35 4.15 19.49
CA ALA A 10 35.80 4.21 20.87
C ALA A 10 36.02 2.80 21.46
N ALA A 11 35.15 1.83 21.16
CA ALA A 11 35.32 0.45 21.60
C ALA A 11 36.55 -0.23 20.96
N ILE A 12 36.87 0.09 19.71
CA ILE A 12 38.04 -0.46 18.99
C ILE A 12 39.35 0.20 19.44
N LEU A 13 39.33 1.52 19.62
CA LEU A 13 40.48 2.36 19.93
C LEU A 13 40.80 2.35 21.44
N ARG A 14 40.64 1.20 22.09
CA ARG A 14 40.96 1.06 23.51
C ARG A 14 42.44 1.35 23.72
N GLU A 15 42.72 2.45 24.40
CA GLU A 15 44.06 2.94 24.67
C GLU A 15 44.87 1.87 25.43
N CYS A 16 46.08 1.60 24.93
CA CYS A 16 47.05 0.76 25.63
C CYS A 16 47.94 1.71 26.42
N ASP A 17 47.86 1.69 27.76
CA ASP A 17 48.80 2.41 28.61
C ASP A 17 50.18 1.72 28.53
N PRO A 18 51.20 2.35 27.92
CA PRO A 18 52.52 1.75 27.80
C PRO A 18 53.34 1.86 29.09
N GLY A 19 52.92 2.68 30.07
CA GLY A 19 53.73 3.04 31.24
C GLY A 19 53.97 1.90 32.24
N ASN A 20 53.09 0.89 32.25
CA ASN A 20 53.12 -0.23 33.20
C ASN A 20 53.56 -1.58 32.61
N LEU A 21 54.05 -1.61 31.36
CA LEU A 21 54.44 -2.85 30.68
C LEU A 21 55.96 -3.08 30.71
N LEU A 22 56.38 -4.33 30.93
CA LEU A 22 57.78 -4.71 30.78
C LEU A 22 58.18 -4.74 29.29
N VAL A 23 59.49 -4.63 29.02
CA VAL A 23 60.05 -4.59 27.66
C VAL A 23 59.63 -5.78 26.79
N ASN A 24 59.50 -6.97 27.38
CA ASN A 24 59.06 -8.17 26.65
C ASN A 24 57.58 -8.10 26.28
N ASP A 25 56.73 -7.57 27.16
CA ASP A 25 55.31 -7.39 26.92
C ASP A 25 55.06 -6.32 25.85
N LEU A 26 55.87 -5.25 25.83
CA LEU A 26 55.85 -4.25 24.77
C LEU A 26 56.17 -4.87 23.40
N LYS A 27 57.21 -5.70 23.31
CA LYS A 27 57.56 -6.42 22.06
C LYS A 27 56.44 -7.35 21.60
N ALA A 28 55.81 -8.08 22.53
CA ALA A 28 54.66 -8.94 22.21
C ALA A 28 53.47 -8.10 21.73
N LYS A 29 53.21 -6.96 22.36
CA LYS A 29 52.10 -6.06 21.99
C LYS A 29 52.28 -5.46 20.61
N ILE A 30 53.49 -5.04 20.26
CA ILE A 30 53.82 -4.53 18.91
C ILE A 30 53.52 -5.60 17.86
N LYS A 31 53.96 -6.84 18.08
CA LYS A 31 53.67 -7.96 17.17
C LYS A 31 52.18 -8.21 17.03
N GLN A 32 51.43 -8.18 18.14
CA GLN A 32 49.98 -8.33 18.14
C GLN A 32 49.28 -7.22 17.33
N LEU A 33 49.67 -5.96 17.54
CA LEU A 33 49.11 -4.82 16.83
C LEU A 33 49.43 -4.88 15.34
N HIS A 34 50.67 -5.21 14.98
CA HIS A 34 51.07 -5.40 13.59
C HIS A 34 50.23 -6.47 12.89
N ALA A 35 50.08 -7.66 13.50
CA ALA A 35 49.22 -8.72 12.96
C ALA A 35 47.75 -8.28 12.82
N ARG A 36 47.26 -7.48 13.79
CA ARG A 36 45.90 -6.92 13.73
C ARG A 36 45.74 -5.93 12.59
N VAL A 37 46.72 -5.05 12.34
CA VAL A 37 46.69 -4.08 11.23
C VAL A 37 46.61 -4.80 9.90
N VAL A 38 47.50 -5.77 9.66
CA VAL A 38 47.50 -6.56 8.40
C VAL A 38 46.16 -7.25 8.16
N ARG A 39 45.56 -7.85 9.19
CA ARG A 39 44.23 -8.46 9.09
C ARG A 39 43.14 -7.44 8.74
N LEU A 40 43.14 -6.29 9.42
CA LEU A 40 42.13 -5.24 9.18
C LEU A 40 42.28 -4.62 7.79
N GLU A 41 43.49 -4.52 7.25
CA GLU A 41 43.73 -4.06 5.88
C GLU A 41 43.17 -5.03 4.84
N ALA A 42 43.36 -6.35 5.04
CA ALA A 42 42.76 -7.36 4.19
C ALA A 42 41.23 -7.33 4.25
N GLU A 43 40.64 -7.26 5.45
CA GLU A 43 39.19 -7.15 5.62
C GLU A 43 38.61 -5.88 4.98
N LYS A 44 39.34 -4.76 5.08
CA LYS A 44 38.97 -3.50 4.43
C LYS A 44 38.94 -3.68 2.90
N TYR A 45 39.97 -4.28 2.31
CA TYR A 45 40.01 -4.54 0.87
C TYR A 45 38.82 -5.37 0.40
N ASP A 46 38.48 -6.45 1.12
CA ASP A 46 37.34 -7.31 0.77
C ASP A 46 35.99 -6.56 0.87
N LEU A 47 35.85 -5.69 1.86
CA LEU A 47 34.66 -4.85 2.02
C LEU A 47 34.54 -3.81 0.90
N GLU A 48 35.63 -3.13 0.55
CA GLU A 48 35.66 -2.15 -0.55
C GLU A 48 35.33 -2.83 -1.89
N ARG A 49 35.89 -4.01 -2.16
CA ARG A 49 35.55 -4.80 -3.35
C ARG A 49 34.10 -5.29 -3.37
N ARG A 50 33.49 -5.57 -2.22
CA ARG A 50 32.06 -5.87 -2.14
C ARG A 50 31.22 -4.63 -2.41
N GLN A 51 31.59 -3.50 -1.83
CA GLN A 51 30.91 -2.22 -2.03
C GLN A 51 30.95 -1.81 -3.51
N GLU A 52 32.10 -1.91 -4.17
CA GLU A 52 32.26 -1.60 -5.60
C GLU A 52 31.29 -2.42 -6.47
N ARG A 53 31.15 -3.71 -6.20
CA ARG A 53 30.18 -4.58 -6.89
C ARG A 53 28.73 -4.16 -6.64
N GLN A 54 28.38 -3.87 -5.38
CA GLN A 54 27.03 -3.41 -5.04
C GLN A 54 26.70 -2.07 -5.71
N GLU A 55 27.66 -1.15 -5.78
CA GLU A 55 27.49 0.12 -6.47
C GLU A 55 27.30 -0.06 -7.98
N TYR A 56 27.99 -1.04 -8.59
CA TYR A 56 27.76 -1.40 -9.99
C TYR A 56 26.34 -1.93 -10.21
N ASP A 57 25.89 -2.89 -9.40
CA ASP A 57 24.55 -3.48 -9.50
C ASP A 57 23.46 -2.41 -9.32
N LEU A 58 23.64 -1.49 -8.36
CA LEU A 58 22.71 -0.38 -8.13
C LEU A 58 22.66 0.60 -9.31
N LYS A 59 23.80 0.89 -9.95
CA LYS A 59 23.85 1.73 -11.15
C LYS A 59 23.13 1.08 -12.32
N GLU A 60 23.30 -0.22 -12.53
CA GLU A 60 22.61 -0.97 -13.59
C GLU A 60 21.09 -0.99 -13.37
N LEU A 61 20.65 -1.24 -12.12
CA LEU A 61 19.23 -1.22 -11.77
C LEU A 61 18.61 0.16 -11.99
N ALA A 62 19.30 1.23 -11.60
CA ALA A 62 18.83 2.61 -11.80
C ALA A 62 18.69 2.94 -13.29
N GLU A 63 19.66 2.55 -14.12
CA GLU A 63 19.62 2.75 -15.57
C GLU A 63 18.48 1.97 -16.21
N ARG A 64 18.30 0.70 -15.81
CA ARG A 64 17.19 -0.14 -16.28
C ARG A 64 15.84 0.44 -15.89
N GLN A 65 15.72 0.95 -14.67
CA GLN A 65 14.52 1.63 -14.19
C GLN A 65 14.24 2.90 -15.02
N LYS A 66 15.27 3.71 -15.31
CA LYS A 66 15.14 4.90 -16.17
C LYS A 66 14.63 4.54 -17.57
N GLN A 67 15.18 3.48 -18.17
CA GLN A 67 14.73 2.97 -19.47
C GLN A 67 13.28 2.45 -19.44
N GLN A 68 12.90 1.71 -18.40
CA GLN A 68 11.52 1.24 -18.22
C GLN A 68 10.54 2.40 -18.11
N THR A 69 10.85 3.41 -17.29
CA THR A 69 10.02 4.61 -17.14
C THR A 69 9.90 5.37 -18.47
N ARG A 70 11.01 5.56 -19.19
CA ARG A 70 11.02 6.20 -20.52
C ARG A 70 10.14 5.46 -21.53
N ASN A 71 10.28 4.14 -21.63
CA ASN A 71 9.47 3.32 -22.55
C ASN A 71 7.98 3.33 -22.16
N LYS A 72 7.68 3.34 -20.86
CA LYS A 72 6.31 3.45 -20.35
C LYS A 72 5.70 4.82 -20.72
N ALA A 73 6.43 5.92 -20.53
CA ALA A 73 6.00 7.26 -20.91
C ALA A 73 5.71 7.36 -22.41
N LEU A 74 6.64 6.86 -23.25
CA LEU A 74 6.45 6.80 -24.71
C LEU A 74 5.20 6.01 -25.10
N ARG A 75 4.93 4.87 -24.46
CA ARG A 75 3.72 4.08 -24.72
C ARG A 75 2.43 4.79 -24.29
N MET A 76 2.50 5.61 -23.24
CA MET A 76 1.36 6.42 -22.77
C MET A 76 1.22 7.74 -23.53
N GLY A 77 2.10 8.03 -24.48
CA GLY A 77 2.10 9.28 -25.24
C GLY A 77 2.52 10.51 -24.43
N LEU A 78 3.25 10.30 -23.33
CA LEU A 78 3.73 11.36 -22.45
C LEU A 78 5.21 11.68 -22.74
N ASN A 79 5.62 12.93 -22.47
CA ASN A 79 6.96 13.40 -22.79
C ASN A 79 8.00 12.63 -21.96
N PRO A 80 8.95 11.93 -22.60
CA PRO A 80 9.89 11.04 -21.91
C PRO A 80 10.85 11.77 -20.97
N ASP A 81 11.23 13.01 -21.31
CA ASP A 81 12.22 13.78 -20.55
C ASP A 81 11.62 14.44 -19.30
N GLU A 82 10.33 14.75 -19.32
CA GLU A 82 9.63 15.31 -18.15
C GLU A 82 9.33 14.22 -17.11
N GLU A 83 9.25 12.95 -17.51
CA GLU A 83 8.80 11.87 -16.63
C GLU A 83 9.94 10.98 -16.10
N SER A 84 11.10 10.98 -16.78
CA SER A 84 12.28 10.23 -16.32
C SER A 84 13.08 10.91 -15.21
N ASP A 85 13.03 12.24 -15.12
CA ASP A 85 13.83 13.04 -14.18
C ASP A 85 13.05 13.45 -12.91
N LEU A 86 11.76 13.09 -12.82
CA LEU A 86 10.96 13.34 -11.63
C LEU A 86 11.24 12.26 -10.56
N SER A 87 12.01 12.65 -9.55
CA SER A 87 12.15 11.89 -8.28
C SER A 87 10.79 11.66 -7.57
N HIS A 88 9.76 12.43 -7.95
CA HIS A 88 8.42 12.42 -7.38
C HIS A 88 7.41 11.90 -8.40
N PRO A 89 6.27 11.31 -7.97
CA PRO A 89 5.26 10.81 -8.89
C PRO A 89 4.77 11.91 -9.87
N PRO A 90 4.33 11.52 -11.08
CA PRO A 90 3.89 12.47 -12.09
C PRO A 90 2.77 13.36 -11.56
N LYS A 91 2.78 14.65 -11.94
CA LYS A 91 1.75 15.61 -11.53
C LYS A 91 0.40 15.17 -12.08
N VAL A 92 -0.49 14.73 -11.20
CA VAL A 92 -1.87 14.40 -11.57
C VAL A 92 -2.63 15.71 -11.77
N ASN A 93 -3.19 15.92 -12.97
CA ASN A 93 -4.11 17.04 -13.17
C ASN A 93 -5.41 16.74 -12.42
N VAL A 94 -5.65 17.47 -11.34
CA VAL A 94 -6.85 17.34 -10.51
C VAL A 94 -8.10 17.97 -11.16
N ALA A 95 -7.92 18.78 -12.20
CA ALA A 95 -9.00 19.39 -12.95
C ALA A 95 -9.20 18.66 -14.28
N SER A 96 -10.41 18.12 -14.49
CA SER A 96 -10.81 17.55 -15.77
C SER A 96 -10.87 18.66 -16.83
N LYS A 97 -10.46 18.39 -18.07
CA LYS A 97 -10.66 19.32 -19.20
C LYS A 97 -12.13 19.70 -19.43
N HIS A 98 -13.07 18.92 -18.88
CA HIS A 98 -14.52 19.17 -18.95
C HIS A 98 -15.04 20.03 -17.77
N ASP A 99 -14.22 20.30 -16.76
CA ASP A 99 -14.59 21.15 -15.63
C ASP A 99 -14.72 22.63 -16.04
N ARG A 100 -14.19 22.98 -17.21
CA ARG A 100 -14.28 24.31 -17.83
C ARG A 100 -15.37 24.40 -18.89
N GLN A 101 -16.42 23.58 -18.79
CA GLN A 101 -17.58 23.75 -19.67
C GLN A 101 -18.45 24.87 -19.13
N THR A 102 -18.49 25.99 -19.86
CA THR A 102 -19.39 27.11 -19.55
C THR A 102 -20.83 26.61 -19.54
N ASP A 103 -21.49 26.71 -18.39
CA ASP A 103 -22.88 26.30 -18.24
C ASP A 103 -23.80 27.18 -19.10
N HIS A 104 -24.41 26.58 -20.12
CA HIS A 104 -25.35 27.25 -21.01
C HIS A 104 -26.77 27.37 -20.43
N ARG A 105 -27.04 26.83 -19.23
CA ARG A 105 -28.33 26.98 -18.54
C ARG A 105 -28.55 28.44 -18.14
N SER A 106 -29.82 28.85 -18.11
CA SER A 106 -30.23 30.18 -17.64
C SER A 106 -29.81 30.39 -16.18
N TYR A 107 -29.66 31.66 -15.77
CA TYR A 107 -29.37 32.01 -14.37
C TYR A 107 -30.41 31.41 -13.41
N GLY A 108 -31.68 31.39 -13.79
CA GLY A 108 -32.76 30.81 -12.99
C GLY A 108 -32.59 29.30 -12.75
N ASP A 109 -32.29 28.54 -13.81
CA ASP A 109 -32.09 27.09 -13.72
C ASP A 109 -30.85 26.74 -12.90
N ARG A 110 -29.78 27.52 -13.08
CA ARG A 110 -28.53 27.34 -12.33
C ARG A 110 -28.76 27.62 -10.84
N ARG A 111 -29.48 28.69 -10.52
CA ARG A 111 -29.85 29.04 -9.15
C ARG A 111 -30.68 27.94 -8.51
N HIS A 112 -31.69 27.42 -9.20
CA HIS A 112 -32.52 26.32 -8.70
C HIS A 112 -31.72 25.03 -8.46
N LEU A 113 -30.75 24.71 -9.33
CA LEU A 113 -29.88 23.55 -9.16
C LEU A 113 -29.02 23.62 -7.89
N PHE A 114 -28.58 24.82 -7.50
CA PHE A 114 -27.76 25.03 -6.31
C PHE A 114 -28.59 25.23 -5.03
N GLU A 115 -29.76 25.88 -5.10
CA GLU A 115 -30.68 26.05 -3.96
C GLU A 115 -31.41 24.74 -3.62
N SER A 116 -31.71 23.91 -4.62
CA SER A 116 -32.38 22.60 -4.46
C SER A 116 -31.60 21.51 -5.18
N PRO A 117 -30.46 21.06 -4.60
CA PRO A 117 -29.67 19.99 -5.22
C PRO A 117 -30.50 18.71 -5.30
N PHE A 118 -30.42 18.03 -6.45
CA PHE A 118 -31.06 16.74 -6.64
C PHE A 118 -30.49 15.75 -5.61
N ARG A 119 -31.31 15.34 -4.65
CA ARG A 119 -30.98 14.25 -3.72
C ARG A 119 -31.53 12.96 -4.31
N PRO A 120 -30.68 11.95 -4.59
CA PRO A 120 -31.18 10.66 -5.03
C PRO A 120 -32.13 10.11 -3.96
N ARG A 121 -33.30 9.61 -4.38
CA ARG A 121 -34.21 8.96 -3.45
C ARG A 121 -33.49 7.78 -2.81
N LYS A 122 -33.59 7.65 -1.48
CA LYS A 122 -33.06 6.47 -0.78
C LYS A 122 -33.75 5.25 -1.38
N ALA A 123 -32.97 4.30 -1.89
CA ALA A 123 -33.55 3.07 -2.42
C ALA A 123 -34.27 2.33 -1.28
N ARG A 124 -35.48 1.82 -1.55
CA ARG A 124 -36.23 0.96 -0.63
C ARG A 124 -35.53 -0.39 -0.56
N LEU A 125 -34.47 -0.47 0.23
CA LEU A 125 -33.69 -1.68 0.45
C LEU A 125 -34.27 -2.42 1.65
N VAL A 126 -34.56 -3.71 1.47
CA VAL A 126 -34.93 -4.60 2.56
C VAL A 126 -33.71 -4.75 3.47
N HIS A 127 -33.84 -4.39 4.74
CA HIS A 127 -32.75 -4.47 5.71
C HIS A 127 -32.98 -5.66 6.64
N GLY A 128 -31.97 -6.51 6.80
CA GLY A 128 -32.00 -7.65 7.72
C GLY A 128 -31.18 -8.84 7.22
N SER A 129 -30.52 -9.54 8.14
CA SER A 129 -29.92 -10.85 7.88
C SER A 129 -30.99 -11.93 7.98
N GLY A 130 -32.04 -11.79 7.18
CA GLY A 130 -33.04 -12.85 7.04
C GLY A 130 -32.34 -14.08 6.50
N ARG A 131 -32.44 -15.22 7.20
CA ARG A 131 -32.16 -16.51 6.56
C ARG A 131 -32.90 -16.51 5.23
N PRO A 132 -32.25 -16.87 4.11
CA PRO A 132 -32.96 -17.10 2.86
C PRO A 132 -34.17 -17.98 3.15
N PRO A 133 -35.33 -17.76 2.52
CA PRO A 133 -36.51 -18.60 2.71
C PRO A 133 -36.13 -20.08 2.69
N ALA A 134 -36.81 -20.92 3.47
CA ALA A 134 -36.44 -22.35 3.63
C ALA A 134 -36.44 -23.15 2.31
N ASP A 135 -36.99 -22.57 1.25
CA ASP A 135 -37.03 -23.11 -0.11
C ASP A 135 -35.82 -22.71 -0.97
N TRP A 136 -35.04 -21.72 -0.53
CA TRP A 136 -33.83 -21.25 -1.19
C TRP A 136 -32.69 -22.25 -0.97
N GLY A 137 -32.37 -23.04 -2.01
CA GLY A 137 -31.30 -24.04 -1.98
C GLY A 137 -31.76 -25.48 -2.14
N ARG A 138 -33.06 -25.74 -2.29
CA ARG A 138 -33.56 -27.05 -2.72
C ARG A 138 -33.49 -27.15 -4.24
N LYS A 139 -32.34 -27.55 -4.77
CA LYS A 139 -32.18 -27.92 -6.20
C LYS A 139 -32.39 -29.42 -6.36
N ASN A 140 -33.05 -29.83 -7.44
CA ASN A 140 -33.19 -31.25 -7.78
C ASN A 140 -31.80 -31.89 -7.95
N THR A 141 -31.67 -33.18 -7.63
CA THR A 141 -30.37 -33.89 -7.60
C THR A 141 -29.59 -33.76 -8.93
N GLU A 142 -30.30 -33.73 -10.07
CA GLU A 142 -29.71 -33.55 -11.40
C GLU A 142 -29.11 -32.14 -11.62
N GLU A 143 -29.72 -31.10 -11.05
CA GLU A 143 -29.18 -29.74 -11.15
C GLU A 143 -27.91 -29.58 -10.30
N LEU A 144 -27.84 -30.28 -9.15
CA LEU A 144 -26.65 -30.33 -8.30
C LEU A 144 -25.49 -31.02 -9.01
N GLU A 145 -25.73 -32.14 -9.71
CA GLU A 145 -24.70 -32.82 -10.49
C GLU A 145 -24.19 -31.96 -11.65
N ASN A 146 -25.09 -31.28 -12.36
CA ASN A 146 -24.71 -30.35 -13.42
C ASN A 146 -23.87 -29.19 -12.87
N LEU A 147 -24.25 -28.60 -11.74
CA LEU A 147 -23.45 -27.55 -11.08
C LEU A 147 -22.08 -28.06 -10.63
N ARG A 148 -22.02 -29.28 -10.08
CA ARG A 148 -20.76 -29.90 -9.65
C ARG A 148 -19.79 -30.08 -10.83
N LYS A 149 -20.31 -30.55 -11.96
CA LYS A 149 -19.55 -30.75 -13.20
C LYS A 149 -18.98 -29.44 -13.77
N HIS A 150 -19.73 -28.34 -13.67
CA HIS A 150 -19.28 -27.03 -14.15
C HIS A 150 -18.32 -26.34 -13.17
N VAL A 151 -18.47 -26.54 -11.85
CA VAL A 151 -17.60 -25.95 -10.83
C VAL A 151 -16.27 -26.70 -10.71
N GLU A 152 -16.25 -28.03 -10.76
CA GLU A 152 -14.99 -28.80 -10.77
C GLU A 152 -14.14 -28.49 -12.02
N GLY A 153 -14.76 -28.08 -13.13
CA GLY A 153 -14.05 -27.62 -14.32
C GLY A 153 -13.45 -26.22 -14.21
N ALA A 154 -13.94 -25.37 -13.31
CA ALA A 154 -13.54 -23.96 -13.19
C ALA A 154 -12.81 -23.60 -11.89
N ALA A 155 -12.93 -24.40 -10.82
CA ALA A 155 -12.53 -24.01 -9.47
C ALA A 155 -11.19 -24.60 -9.00
N HIS A 156 -10.13 -24.55 -9.83
CA HIS A 156 -8.76 -24.65 -9.31
C HIS A 156 -8.23 -23.27 -8.88
N HIS A 157 -9.07 -22.47 -8.21
CA HIS A 157 -8.66 -21.25 -7.55
C HIS A 157 -8.16 -21.62 -6.15
N ARG A 158 -6.86 -21.37 -5.91
CA ARG A 158 -6.18 -21.59 -4.63
C ARG A 158 -7.07 -21.16 -3.47
N TYR A 159 -7.34 -22.08 -2.56
CA TYR A 159 -7.86 -21.77 -1.25
C TYR A 159 -6.85 -20.82 -0.57
N VAL A 160 -7.25 -19.57 -0.34
CA VAL A 160 -6.54 -18.66 0.57
C VAL A 160 -7.26 -18.81 1.90
N GLU A 161 -6.57 -19.44 2.85
CA GLU A 161 -7.05 -19.60 4.22
C GLU A 161 -7.36 -18.22 4.81
N GLN A 162 -8.65 -17.93 4.99
CA GLN A 162 -9.07 -16.72 5.66
C GLN A 162 -8.67 -16.85 7.13
N SER A 163 -7.77 -15.97 7.57
CA SER A 163 -7.35 -15.88 8.97
C SER A 163 -8.56 -15.57 9.84
N LYS A 164 -8.87 -16.49 10.76
CA LYS A 164 -9.96 -16.35 11.71
C LYS A 164 -9.59 -15.26 12.70
N VAL A 165 -10.23 -14.09 12.61
CA VAL A 165 -10.10 -13.04 13.61
C VAL A 165 -10.90 -13.50 14.84
N GLU A 166 -10.19 -13.96 15.88
CA GLU A 166 -10.76 -14.56 17.10
C GLU A 166 -11.59 -13.59 17.97
N SER A 167 -11.71 -12.31 17.62
CA SER A 167 -12.31 -11.29 18.50
C SER A 167 -13.67 -10.74 18.08
N SER A 168 -14.37 -11.34 17.11
CA SER A 168 -15.74 -10.91 16.79
C SER A 168 -16.76 -11.62 17.69
N LEU A 169 -17.50 -10.84 18.47
CA LEU A 169 -18.66 -11.33 19.22
C LEU A 169 -19.72 -11.84 18.23
N PRO A 170 -20.50 -12.89 18.55
CA PRO A 170 -21.64 -13.29 17.73
C PRO A 170 -22.59 -12.10 17.56
N MET A 171 -22.69 -11.55 16.36
CA MET A 171 -23.65 -10.48 16.05
C MET A 171 -25.05 -11.10 16.09
N ASP A 172 -25.92 -10.57 16.94
CA ASP A 172 -27.32 -10.98 16.96
C ASP A 172 -27.98 -10.66 15.61
N PRO A 173 -28.84 -11.55 15.07
CA PRO A 173 -29.47 -11.34 13.77
C PRO A 173 -30.39 -10.13 13.80
N ILE A 174 -30.18 -9.21 12.86
CA ILE A 174 -31.02 -8.01 12.70
C ILE A 174 -32.38 -8.45 12.13
N PRO A 175 -33.51 -8.09 12.78
CA PRO A 175 -34.83 -8.48 12.31
C PRO A 175 -35.11 -7.92 10.91
N LEU A 176 -35.79 -8.71 10.08
CA LEU A 176 -36.15 -8.32 8.71
C LEU A 176 -37.18 -7.19 8.75
N GLN A 177 -36.78 -6.00 8.28
CA GLN A 177 -37.66 -4.86 8.08
C GLN A 177 -37.92 -4.71 6.58
N VAL A 178 -39.17 -4.96 6.18
CA VAL A 178 -39.64 -4.69 4.82
C VAL A 178 -40.30 -3.31 4.83
N PRO A 179 -39.81 -2.34 4.01
CA PRO A 179 -40.45 -1.04 3.91
C PRO A 179 -41.91 -1.16 3.45
N ASP A 180 -42.82 -0.43 4.09
CA ASP A 180 -44.26 -0.49 3.82
C ASP A 180 -44.60 0.18 2.47
N GLU A 181 -45.57 -0.37 1.72
CA GLU A 181 -45.84 0.09 0.35
C GLU A 181 -46.49 1.50 0.31
N ASN A 182 -47.15 1.91 1.38
CA ASN A 182 -47.98 3.12 1.45
C ASN A 182 -47.34 4.32 2.19
N GLU A 183 -46.05 4.25 2.54
CA GLU A 183 -45.36 5.43 3.05
C GLU A 183 -45.12 6.41 1.89
N ASN A 184 -45.93 7.48 1.88
CA ASN A 184 -45.74 8.62 1.01
C ASN A 184 -44.37 9.23 1.34
N ASP A 185 -43.42 9.13 0.40
CA ASP A 185 -42.16 9.89 0.41
C ASP A 185 -42.47 11.38 0.21
N SER A 186 -43.08 12.02 1.20
CA SER A 186 -43.25 13.46 1.26
C SER A 186 -41.88 14.06 1.59
N PRO A 187 -41.35 15.02 0.80
CA PRO A 187 -39.99 15.52 0.97
C PRO A 187 -39.82 16.46 2.18
N ASN A 188 -40.68 16.37 3.20
CA ASN A 188 -40.79 17.38 4.25
C ASN A 188 -40.15 17.01 5.60
N ASP A 189 -39.47 15.87 5.71
CA ASP A 189 -38.75 15.51 6.93
C ASP A 189 -37.32 16.06 6.92
N ALA A 190 -37.18 17.35 6.62
CA ALA A 190 -36.03 18.13 7.05
C ALA A 190 -36.41 18.73 8.41
N GLU A 191 -36.01 18.03 9.47
CA GLU A 191 -36.02 18.54 10.84
C GLU A 191 -35.56 20.01 10.85
N GLU A 192 -36.42 20.89 11.35
CA GLU A 192 -36.06 22.26 11.73
C GLU A 192 -34.96 22.16 12.80
N ILE A 193 -33.70 22.30 12.37
CA ILE A 193 -32.61 22.64 13.27
C ILE A 193 -32.74 24.15 13.50
N GLU A 194 -33.52 24.50 14.52
CA GLU A 194 -33.61 25.86 15.07
C GLU A 194 -32.21 26.31 15.55
N ALA A 195 -31.87 27.56 15.23
CA ALA A 195 -30.56 28.18 15.47
C ALA A 195 -30.37 28.66 16.92
#